data_AF-A0A6U6KBI7-F1
#
_entry.id   AF-A0A6U6KBI7-F1
#
_cell.length_a   1.000
_cell.length_b   1.000
_cell.length_c   1.000
_cell.angle_alpha   90.00
_cell.angle_beta   90.00
_cell.angle_gamma   90.00
#
_symmetry.space_group_name_H-M   'P 1'
#
loop_
_entity.id
_entity.type
_entity.pdbx_description
1 polymer ?
#
loop_
_entity_poly.entity_id
_entity_poly.type
_entity_poly.pdbx_seq_one_letter_code
_entity_poly.pdbx_strand_id
1 'polypeptide(L)'
;MTPLKTLGLAALLKGVSASYDYIGLGYEPKSNVVDRLTIDLDQQSLSNLVGLQTTEGFADAERVYKDGGNSKSYAVIELDSGLSSAVAKGAPVSAMSVDGDAVTGVMYQDYSAGETNIKIQYDISDDATNHVKCKIGGLPMAEQVEGGCFQGGGEITIDNEAYTYNYNVQTDNQNGRTLRGFSTAAKKKMYDCENCPYPEHNAFYEYYGIHDYGDQWVSAALDGTAVSGFNNYNANFNSYGLEGRAEAAKKGSAYVNVHMYVIREFRDAIDDCKAGKFKDNDDAVLAWDEGVAFYAGSLEGTDGSGSGVMPMALADKRCQNYKTCGALGNEVSGVAKVNIDLFKLFQSGTAEISQKKCSDLEKTVATISSKMYIPLIQGTMRYAHSVGTLGEGEKAKSEGATFAFAVLPMIANCDTNAAKTIAANMGVGASSTSYADVVNAFESTYSCLGISQSDVGRLWSVVDNAPYAVRDAGPASTFSMIGAAVGAVASTVFAFAMM
;
A
#
# COMPACT_ATOMS: atom_id res chain seq x y z
N MET A 1 39.63 30.05 -53.16
CA MET A 1 39.47 29.26 -51.92
C MET A 1 38.96 30.21 -50.86
N THR A 2 37.65 30.16 -50.61
CA THR A 2 36.94 31.01 -49.66
C THR A 2 36.01 30.08 -48.91
N PRO A 3 36.13 29.92 -47.57
CA PRO A 3 35.36 28.91 -46.86
C PRO A 3 33.93 29.39 -46.63
N LEU A 4 32.99 28.51 -46.97
CA LEU A 4 31.56 28.61 -46.69
C LEU A 4 31.37 28.56 -45.16
N LYS A 5 30.86 29.63 -44.56
CA LYS A 5 30.47 29.64 -43.14
C LYS A 5 29.15 28.89 -42.98
N THR A 6 29.22 27.68 -42.43
CA THR A 6 28.04 26.93 -41.97
C THR A 6 27.52 27.60 -40.69
N LEU A 7 26.34 28.21 -40.75
CA LEU A 7 25.58 28.60 -39.56
C LEU A 7 25.04 27.31 -38.91
N GLY A 8 25.66 26.87 -37.82
CA GLY A 8 25.10 25.85 -36.94
C GLY A 8 24.00 26.46 -36.09
N LEU A 9 22.75 26.09 -36.38
CA LEU A 9 21.60 26.41 -35.54
C LEU A 9 21.62 25.46 -34.34
N ALA A 10 22.24 25.88 -33.23
CA ALA A 10 22.13 25.19 -31.95
C ALA A 10 20.75 25.49 -31.37
N ALA A 11 19.80 24.57 -31.53
CA ALA A 11 18.56 24.59 -30.77
C ALA A 11 18.89 24.33 -29.29
N LEU A 12 18.75 25.36 -28.45
CA LEU A 12 18.67 25.17 -27.01
C LEU A 12 17.42 24.35 -26.71
N LEU A 13 17.60 23.04 -26.46
CA LEU A 13 16.66 22.26 -25.68
C LEU A 13 16.71 22.80 -24.26
N LYS A 14 15.85 23.78 -23.93
CA LYS A 14 15.48 24.02 -22.55
C LYS A 14 14.77 22.76 -22.08
N GLY A 15 15.47 21.96 -21.26
CA GLY A 15 14.84 20.85 -20.56
C GLY A 15 13.62 21.38 -19.82
N VAL A 16 12.45 20.82 -20.11
CA VAL A 16 11.28 20.98 -19.26
C VAL A 16 11.66 20.28 -17.95
N SER A 17 11.97 21.04 -16.91
CA SER A 17 12.10 20.47 -15.57
C SER A 17 10.74 19.93 -15.17
N ALA A 18 10.68 18.69 -14.68
CA ALA A 18 9.47 18.19 -14.05
C ALA A 18 9.06 19.14 -12.92
N SER A 19 7.75 19.39 -12.77
CA SER A 19 7.25 20.28 -11.72
C SER A 19 7.31 19.63 -10.34
N TYR A 20 7.41 18.31 -10.28
CA TYR A 20 7.46 17.48 -9.07
C TYR A 20 8.38 16.27 -9.29
N ASP A 21 8.85 15.67 -8.20
CA ASP A 21 9.70 14.48 -8.25
C ASP A 21 8.95 13.26 -8.83
N TYR A 22 9.69 12.45 -9.59
CA TYR A 22 9.16 11.20 -10.15
C TYR A 22 8.87 10.17 -9.05
N ILE A 23 7.88 9.32 -9.27
CA ILE A 23 7.47 8.26 -8.33
C ILE A 23 7.70 6.89 -8.96
N GLY A 24 8.35 5.98 -8.23
CA GLY A 24 8.46 4.57 -8.60
C GLY A 24 9.09 4.38 -9.97
N LEU A 25 8.42 3.77 -10.94
CA LEU A 25 8.98 3.50 -12.27
C LEU A 25 8.99 4.73 -13.20
N GLY A 26 9.44 5.88 -12.71
CA GLY A 26 9.52 7.13 -13.48
C GLY A 26 8.14 7.74 -13.80
N TYR A 27 7.14 7.54 -12.95
CA TYR A 27 5.85 8.24 -13.08
C TYR A 27 6.02 9.72 -12.76
N GLU A 28 5.55 10.61 -13.64
CA GLU A 28 5.63 12.06 -13.45
C GLU A 28 4.29 12.58 -12.92
N PRO A 29 4.16 12.86 -11.61
CA PRO A 29 2.91 13.40 -11.06
C PRO A 29 2.66 14.81 -11.62
N LYS A 30 1.38 15.17 -11.68
CA LYS A 30 0.90 16.48 -12.15
C LYS A 30 0.33 17.34 -11.01
N SER A 31 0.44 16.86 -9.78
CA SER A 31 0.10 17.54 -8.53
C SER A 31 1.14 17.25 -7.44
N ASN A 32 1.19 18.09 -6.40
CA ASN A 32 2.04 17.82 -5.24
C ASN A 32 1.39 16.75 -4.36
N VAL A 33 1.97 15.54 -4.37
CA VAL A 33 1.54 14.40 -3.56
C VAL A 33 2.60 13.93 -2.56
N VAL A 34 3.62 14.74 -2.30
CA VAL A 34 4.74 14.38 -1.41
C VAL A 34 4.23 13.95 -0.02
N ASP A 35 3.30 14.74 0.54
CA ASP A 35 2.64 14.43 1.82
C ASP A 35 1.92 13.07 1.84
N ARG A 36 1.40 12.62 0.70
CA ARG A 36 0.69 11.33 0.58
C ARG A 36 1.68 10.20 0.41
N LEU A 37 2.72 10.44 -0.37
CA LEU A 37 3.80 9.52 -0.67
C LEU A 37 4.51 9.04 0.60
N THR A 38 4.64 9.91 1.60
CA THR A 38 5.36 9.66 2.87
C THR A 38 4.55 8.94 3.95
N ILE A 39 3.28 8.57 3.69
CA ILE A 39 2.53 7.68 4.61
C ILE A 39 3.22 6.31 4.77
N ASP A 40 4.09 5.95 3.82
CA ASP A 40 4.87 4.73 3.89
C ASP A 40 5.94 4.72 4.97
N LEU A 41 6.37 5.88 5.44
CA LEU A 41 7.23 6.00 6.61
C LEU A 41 6.50 5.54 7.89
N ASP A 42 5.20 5.81 8.02
CA ASP A 42 4.38 5.27 9.11
C ASP A 42 4.24 3.74 9.01
N GLN A 43 4.09 3.22 7.78
CA GLN A 43 4.06 1.77 7.54
C GLN A 43 5.42 1.11 7.88
N GLN A 44 6.53 1.76 7.53
CA GLN A 44 7.88 1.29 7.84
C GLN A 44 8.13 1.30 9.35
N SER A 45 7.73 2.37 10.05
CA SER A 45 7.81 2.49 11.50
C SER A 45 6.99 1.40 12.20
N LEU A 46 5.71 1.24 11.83
CA LEU A 46 4.84 0.15 12.32
C LEU A 46 5.50 -1.21 12.12
N SER A 47 6.02 -1.47 10.91
CA SER A 47 6.67 -2.74 10.55
C SER A 47 7.91 -3.03 11.40
N ASN A 48 8.71 -2.01 11.70
CA ASN A 48 9.91 -2.15 12.53
C ASN A 48 9.53 -2.43 13.98
N LEU A 49 8.55 -1.69 14.52
CA LEU A 49 8.08 -1.80 15.90
C LEU A 49 7.46 -3.17 16.21
N VAL A 50 6.54 -3.66 15.37
CA VAL A 50 6.01 -5.03 15.55
C VAL A 50 7.09 -6.10 15.30
N GLY A 51 8.09 -5.78 14.46
CA GLY A 51 9.25 -6.64 14.20
C GLY A 51 10.16 -6.86 15.40
N LEU A 52 10.09 -5.98 16.42
CA LEU A 52 10.79 -6.17 17.70
C LEU A 52 10.22 -7.35 18.50
N GLN A 53 8.97 -7.73 18.24
CA GLN A 53 8.25 -8.81 18.94
C GLN A 53 8.28 -8.63 20.47
N THR A 54 8.04 -7.41 20.94
CA THR A 54 7.88 -7.06 22.36
C THR A 54 6.52 -6.42 22.61
N THR A 55 6.02 -6.48 23.84
CA THR A 55 4.76 -5.83 24.22
C THR A 55 4.83 -4.32 24.00
N GLU A 56 5.96 -3.69 24.33
CA GLU A 56 6.21 -2.27 24.12
C GLU A 56 6.23 -1.93 22.63
N GLY A 57 6.89 -2.74 21.80
CA GLY A 57 6.91 -2.55 20.34
C GLY A 57 5.51 -2.61 19.72
N PHE A 58 4.64 -3.49 20.22
CA PHE A 58 3.25 -3.55 19.78
C PHE A 58 2.43 -2.33 20.23
N ALA A 59 2.60 -1.87 21.47
CA ALA A 59 1.94 -0.66 21.96
C ALA A 59 2.41 0.60 21.19
N ASP A 60 3.68 0.66 20.82
CA ASP A 60 4.24 1.74 20.00
C ASP A 60 3.71 1.66 18.56
N ALA A 61 3.64 0.46 17.98
CA ALA A 61 3.07 0.25 16.66
C ALA A 61 1.59 0.63 16.59
N GLU A 62 0.81 0.38 17.64
CA GLU A 62 -0.59 0.79 17.73
C GLU A 62 -0.73 2.33 17.68
N ARG A 63 0.15 3.07 18.37
CA ARG A 63 0.17 4.53 18.31
C ARG A 63 0.50 5.03 16.90
N VAL A 64 1.53 4.48 16.26
CA VAL A 64 1.85 4.83 14.86
C VAL A 64 0.68 4.52 13.92
N TYR A 65 0.05 3.35 14.07
CA TYR A 65 -1.09 2.92 13.26
C TYR A 65 -2.27 3.90 13.35
N LYS A 66 -2.60 4.31 14.59
CA LYS A 66 -3.77 5.13 14.91
C LYS A 66 -3.54 6.61 14.63
N ASP A 67 -2.40 7.13 15.08
CA ASP A 67 -2.14 8.57 15.20
C ASP A 67 -1.12 9.08 14.17
N GLY A 68 -0.46 8.18 13.43
CA GLY A 68 0.48 8.50 12.35
C GLY A 68 1.68 9.33 12.79
N GLY A 69 2.47 9.80 11.84
CA GLY A 69 3.67 10.59 12.13
C GLY A 69 4.22 11.41 10.97
N ASN A 70 3.98 10.94 9.77
CA ASN A 70 4.65 11.42 8.57
C ASN A 70 3.70 11.94 7.50
N SER A 71 2.42 12.18 7.80
CA SER A 71 1.47 12.57 6.76
C SER A 71 0.37 13.47 7.30
N LYS A 72 0.24 14.65 6.68
CA LYS A 72 -0.69 15.71 7.04
C LYS A 72 -0.51 16.15 8.50
N SER A 73 0.73 16.40 8.90
CA SER A 73 1.09 16.87 10.25
C SER A 73 0.46 18.23 10.53
N TYR A 74 -0.12 18.40 11.71
CA TYR A 74 -0.73 19.65 12.13
C TYR A 74 -0.62 19.88 13.65
N ALA A 75 -0.55 21.15 14.04
CA ALA A 75 -0.61 21.58 15.43
C ALA A 75 -2.05 21.93 15.83
N VAL A 76 -2.44 21.57 17.05
CA VAL A 76 -3.65 22.04 17.72
C VAL A 76 -3.21 23.17 18.67
N ILE A 77 -3.59 24.40 18.38
CA ILE A 77 -3.10 25.58 19.10
C ILE A 77 -4.27 26.28 19.81
N GLU A 78 -4.02 26.70 21.05
CA GLU A 78 -4.90 27.61 21.79
C GLU A 78 -4.35 29.03 21.73
N LEU A 79 -5.11 29.95 21.15
CA LEU A 79 -4.82 31.38 21.12
C LEU A 79 -5.25 32.03 22.45
N ASP A 80 -4.46 32.97 22.95
CA ASP A 80 -4.78 33.73 24.17
C ASP A 80 -6.00 34.65 23.98
N SER A 81 -6.27 35.01 22.73
CA SER A 81 -7.46 35.77 22.32
C SER A 81 -8.05 35.18 21.05
N GLY A 82 -9.37 35.23 20.92
CA GLY A 82 -10.06 34.67 19.76
C GLY A 82 -9.72 35.42 18.47
N LEU A 83 -9.82 34.72 17.34
CA LEU A 83 -9.60 35.30 16.00
C LEU A 83 -10.40 36.60 15.83
N SER A 84 -9.77 37.65 15.30
CA SER A 84 -10.41 38.97 15.12
C SER A 84 -11.54 38.93 14.08
N SER A 85 -11.45 38.00 13.14
CA SER A 85 -12.34 37.80 12.01
C SER A 85 -12.39 36.31 11.63
N ALA A 86 -13.29 35.95 10.72
CA ALA A 86 -13.32 34.58 10.19
C ALA A 86 -12.09 34.36 9.31
N VAL A 87 -11.43 33.21 9.48
CA VAL A 87 -10.23 32.83 8.73
C VAL A 87 -10.53 31.56 7.95
N ALA A 88 -10.30 31.60 6.63
CA ALA A 88 -10.56 30.47 5.75
C ALA A 88 -9.48 29.39 5.87
N LYS A 89 -9.86 28.15 5.55
CA LYS A 89 -8.92 27.06 5.29
C LYS A 89 -7.88 27.49 4.27
N GLY A 90 -6.63 27.14 4.49
CA GLY A 90 -5.53 27.48 3.59
C GLY A 90 -4.93 28.87 3.83
N ALA A 91 -5.52 29.70 4.71
CA ALA A 91 -4.93 30.99 5.06
C ALA A 91 -3.52 30.79 5.66
N PRO A 92 -2.54 31.64 5.29
CA PRO A 92 -1.16 31.45 5.67
C PRO A 92 -0.94 31.70 7.15
N VAL A 93 -0.08 30.89 7.75
CA VAL A 93 0.34 30.97 9.15
C VAL A 93 1.85 30.93 9.23
N SER A 94 2.45 31.77 10.09
CA SER A 94 3.89 31.73 10.36
C SER A 94 4.19 31.99 11.82
N ALA A 95 5.15 31.25 12.38
CA ALA A 95 5.69 31.44 13.72
C ALA A 95 7.15 30.96 13.78
N MET A 96 7.75 31.05 14.96
CA MET A 96 9.08 30.50 15.22
C MET A 96 8.99 29.02 15.59
N SER A 97 9.96 28.25 15.13
CA SER A 97 10.10 26.83 15.49
C SER A 97 10.83 26.68 16.83
N VAL A 98 10.86 25.45 17.36
CA VAL A 98 11.66 25.09 18.54
C VAL A 98 13.14 25.42 18.35
N ASP A 99 13.68 25.22 17.14
CA ASP A 99 15.08 25.55 16.81
C ASP A 99 15.32 27.05 16.58
N GLY A 100 14.28 27.89 16.64
CA GLY A 100 14.39 29.32 16.39
C GLY A 100 14.48 29.69 14.91
N ASP A 101 14.01 28.82 14.02
CA ASP A 101 13.85 29.10 12.59
C ASP A 101 12.40 29.54 12.29
N ALA A 102 12.19 30.18 11.14
CA ALA A 102 10.83 30.44 10.66
C ALA A 102 10.18 29.11 10.22
N VAL A 103 8.98 28.85 10.75
CA VAL A 103 8.11 27.75 10.34
C VAL A 103 6.78 28.31 9.86
N THR A 104 6.30 27.76 8.75
CA THR A 104 5.07 28.17 8.07
C THR A 104 4.10 27.01 7.99
N GLY A 105 2.83 27.37 7.83
CA GLY A 105 1.75 26.44 7.67
C GLY A 105 0.52 27.15 7.14
N VAL A 106 -0.60 26.44 7.16
CA VAL A 106 -1.89 26.96 6.75
C VAL A 106 -2.98 26.56 7.72
N MET A 107 -4.03 27.38 7.81
CA MET A 107 -5.23 27.03 8.57
C MET A 107 -5.83 25.73 8.04
N TYR A 108 -6.01 24.75 8.92
CA TYR A 108 -6.40 23.38 8.56
C TYR A 108 -7.82 23.28 7.99
N GLN A 109 -8.70 24.17 8.46
CA GLN A 109 -10.12 24.26 8.13
C GLN A 109 -10.58 25.72 8.29
N ASP A 110 -11.84 25.99 7.96
CA ASP A 110 -12.46 27.29 8.20
C ASP A 110 -12.70 27.51 9.69
N TYR A 111 -12.45 28.72 10.16
CA TYR A 111 -12.70 29.16 11.53
C TYR A 111 -13.50 30.47 11.55
N SER A 112 -14.40 30.59 12.51
CA SER A 112 -15.20 31.79 12.75
C SER A 112 -14.45 32.77 13.65
N ALA A 113 -14.83 34.05 13.58
CA ALA A 113 -14.34 35.06 14.51
C ALA A 113 -14.61 34.67 15.97
N GLY A 114 -13.65 34.91 16.85
CA GLY A 114 -13.71 34.61 18.27
C GLY A 114 -13.27 33.20 18.65
N GLU A 115 -13.02 32.29 17.71
CA GLU A 115 -12.48 30.97 18.03
C GLU A 115 -11.03 31.06 18.53
N THR A 116 -10.72 30.31 19.60
CA THR A 116 -9.38 30.25 20.21
C THR A 116 -8.67 28.93 19.94
N ASN A 117 -9.41 27.85 19.69
CA ASN A 117 -8.86 26.52 19.47
C ASN A 117 -8.78 26.26 17.97
N ILE A 118 -7.59 26.35 17.40
CA ILE A 118 -7.34 26.26 15.97
C ILE A 118 -6.42 25.10 15.62
N LYS A 119 -6.48 24.66 14.37
CA LYS A 119 -5.58 23.65 13.79
C LYS A 119 -4.79 24.28 12.66
N ILE A 120 -3.48 24.08 12.68
CA ILE A 120 -2.56 24.63 11.69
C ILE A 120 -1.80 23.46 11.07
N GLN A 121 -2.02 23.21 9.78
CA GLN A 121 -1.26 22.22 9.04
C GLN A 121 0.12 22.80 8.73
N TYR A 122 1.19 22.06 9.04
CA TYR A 122 2.54 22.48 8.66
C TYR A 122 2.71 22.43 7.15
N ASP A 123 3.51 23.35 6.61
CA ASP A 123 3.86 23.32 5.20
C ASP A 123 4.64 22.04 4.85
N ILE A 124 4.36 21.54 3.66
CA ILE A 124 5.00 20.35 3.10
C ILE A 124 6.00 20.81 2.04
N SER A 125 7.24 20.36 2.15
CA SER A 125 8.27 20.60 1.14
C SER A 125 8.07 19.68 -0.08
N ASP A 126 8.60 20.09 -1.22
CA ASP A 126 8.58 19.26 -2.43
C ASP A 126 9.59 18.09 -2.37
N ASP A 127 10.44 18.02 -1.34
CA ASP A 127 11.42 16.93 -1.11
C ASP A 127 10.83 15.89 -0.15
N ALA A 128 10.55 14.69 -0.65
CA ALA A 128 10.01 13.59 0.15
C ALA A 128 10.90 13.18 1.35
N THR A 129 12.20 13.43 1.29
CA THR A 129 13.13 13.12 2.40
C THR A 129 12.92 14.05 3.59
N ASN A 130 12.65 15.33 3.30
CA ASN A 130 12.46 16.40 4.28
C ASN A 130 11.07 17.02 4.14
N HIS A 131 10.07 16.17 3.90
CA HIS A 131 8.74 16.59 3.48
C HIS A 131 8.03 17.47 4.49
N VAL A 132 8.23 17.21 5.78
CA VAL A 132 7.69 18.03 6.87
C VAL A 132 8.74 18.18 7.97
N LYS A 133 8.86 19.40 8.49
CA LYS A 133 9.86 19.73 9.52
C LYS A 133 9.45 19.32 10.93
N CYS A 134 8.14 19.17 11.19
CA CYS A 134 7.60 18.73 12.46
C CYS A 134 7.05 17.30 12.36
N LYS A 135 7.62 16.37 13.12
CA LYS A 135 7.22 14.95 13.14
C LYS A 135 7.09 14.48 14.59
N ILE A 136 5.88 14.42 15.12
CA ILE A 136 5.61 13.97 16.50
C ILE A 136 4.55 12.87 16.45
N GLY A 137 3.27 13.21 16.66
CA GLY A 137 2.15 12.27 16.56
C GLY A 137 2.36 10.98 17.37
N GLY A 138 2.07 9.85 16.73
CA GLY A 138 2.23 8.52 17.29
C GLY A 138 3.65 7.93 17.16
N LEU A 139 4.63 8.66 16.63
CA LEU A 139 5.98 8.14 16.39
C LEU A 139 6.71 7.80 17.70
N PRO A 140 7.56 6.75 17.71
CA PRO A 140 8.47 6.52 18.83
C PRO A 140 9.46 7.69 18.93
N MET A 141 9.94 8.00 20.15
CA MET A 141 10.82 9.16 20.40
C MET A 141 12.04 9.23 19.48
N ALA A 142 12.60 8.08 19.08
CA ALA A 142 13.76 8.02 18.19
C ALA A 142 13.47 8.48 16.74
N GLU A 143 12.21 8.53 16.34
CA GLU A 143 11.77 8.95 15.01
C GLU A 143 11.16 10.36 15.01
N GLN A 144 11.04 10.98 16.18
CA GLN A 144 10.44 12.31 16.32
C GLN A 144 11.42 13.43 15.92
N VAL A 145 10.86 14.50 15.36
CA VAL A 145 11.55 15.73 14.97
C VAL A 145 10.79 16.92 15.55
N GLU A 146 11.25 17.39 16.71
CA GLU A 146 10.67 18.54 17.43
C GLU A 146 11.17 19.89 16.88
N GLY A 147 12.40 19.97 16.42
CA GLY A 147 13.08 21.23 16.07
C GLY A 147 12.33 22.09 15.05
N GLY A 148 11.62 21.44 14.13
CA GLY A 148 10.80 22.08 13.11
C GLY A 148 9.33 22.30 13.47
N CYS A 149 8.89 21.93 14.67
CA CYS A 149 7.56 22.24 15.19
C CYS A 149 7.50 23.69 15.68
N PHE A 150 6.29 24.27 15.76
CA PHE A 150 6.10 25.56 16.41
C PHE A 150 6.66 25.53 17.85
N GLN A 151 7.25 26.63 18.32
CA GLN A 151 7.63 26.75 19.73
C GLN A 151 6.42 26.60 20.65
N GLY A 152 6.64 26.20 21.91
CA GLY A 152 5.59 25.96 22.92
C GLY A 152 4.66 27.15 23.22
N GLY A 153 5.08 28.36 22.84
CA GLY A 153 4.25 29.55 22.91
C GLY A 153 5.02 30.76 22.42
N GLY A 154 4.30 31.82 22.07
CA GLY A 154 4.90 33.04 21.55
C GLY A 154 3.93 33.80 20.65
N GLU A 155 4.49 34.56 19.71
CA GLU A 155 3.72 35.24 18.68
C GLU A 155 3.52 34.32 17.46
N ILE A 156 2.32 34.34 16.90
CA ILE A 156 1.96 33.66 15.67
C ILE A 156 1.22 34.64 14.76
N THR A 157 1.60 34.67 13.48
CA THR A 157 0.92 35.47 12.47
C THR A 157 -0.04 34.59 11.70
N ILE A 158 -1.32 34.93 11.71
CA ILE A 158 -2.40 34.26 10.98
C ILE A 158 -3.03 35.28 10.05
N ASP A 159 -2.98 35.04 8.74
CA ASP A 159 -3.49 35.95 7.70
C ASP A 159 -3.07 37.42 7.87
N ASN A 160 -1.78 37.63 8.16
CA ASN A 160 -1.16 38.95 8.40
C ASN A 160 -1.53 39.63 9.73
N GLU A 161 -2.24 38.95 10.63
CA GLU A 161 -2.52 39.45 11.97
C GLU A 161 -1.75 38.66 13.05
N ALA A 162 -1.22 39.38 14.03
CA ALA A 162 -0.44 38.79 15.12
C ALA A 162 -1.35 38.38 16.30
N TYR A 163 -1.14 37.18 16.79
CA TYR A 163 -1.77 36.60 17.97
C TYR A 163 -0.70 36.06 18.91
N THR A 164 -1.05 35.90 20.19
CA THR A 164 -0.25 35.10 21.11
C THR A 164 -0.93 33.76 21.36
N TYR A 165 -0.12 32.72 21.58
CA TYR A 165 -0.62 31.36 21.70
C TYR A 165 0.18 30.55 22.73
N ASN A 166 -0.45 29.48 23.20
CA ASN A 166 0.15 28.44 24.01
C ASN A 166 -0.12 27.07 23.41
N TYR A 167 0.83 26.15 23.61
CA TYR A 167 0.89 24.91 22.85
C TYR A 167 1.92 23.93 23.46
N ASN A 168 1.57 22.64 23.53
CA ASN A 168 2.52 21.60 23.93
C ASN A 168 3.05 20.85 22.71
N VAL A 169 4.34 21.05 22.40
CA VAL A 169 5.03 20.42 21.26
C VAL A 169 4.84 18.90 21.21
N GLN A 170 4.85 18.23 22.37
CA GLN A 170 4.82 16.77 22.42
C GLN A 170 3.41 16.19 22.25
N THR A 171 2.38 16.87 22.74
CA THR A 171 1.01 16.32 22.81
C THR A 171 0.04 16.93 21.81
N ASP A 172 0.34 18.14 21.32
CA ASP A 172 -0.60 18.92 20.52
C ASP A 172 -0.23 18.89 19.02
N ASN A 173 0.80 18.13 18.65
CA ASN A 173 1.09 17.75 17.27
C ASN A 173 0.42 16.43 16.91
N GLN A 174 -0.39 16.44 15.86
CA GLN A 174 -1.17 15.30 15.38
C GLN A 174 -1.04 15.14 13.86
N ASN A 175 -1.58 14.05 13.31
CA ASN A 175 -1.56 13.78 11.88
C ASN A 175 -2.97 13.56 11.34
N GLY A 176 -3.25 14.18 10.19
CA GLY A 176 -4.57 14.13 9.57
C GLY A 176 -4.78 12.91 8.67
N ARG A 177 -3.72 12.16 8.37
CA ARG A 177 -3.77 10.93 7.58
C ARG A 177 -3.01 9.83 8.32
N THR A 178 -3.68 8.70 8.54
CA THR A 178 -3.13 7.56 9.28
C THR A 178 -3.52 6.26 8.58
N LEU A 179 -2.73 5.20 8.78
CA LEU A 179 -3.01 3.87 8.22
C LEU A 179 -4.35 3.31 8.71
N ARG A 180 -4.73 3.62 9.96
CA ARG A 180 -6.05 3.33 10.52
C ARG A 180 -7.16 4.13 9.85
N GLY A 181 -6.89 5.41 9.57
CA GLY A 181 -7.83 6.33 8.92
C GLY A 181 -8.34 5.81 7.57
N PHE A 182 -7.50 5.10 6.82
CA PHE A 182 -7.87 4.49 5.54
C PHE A 182 -9.00 3.48 5.64
N SER A 183 -9.07 2.69 6.72
CA SER A 183 -10.17 1.74 6.92
C SER A 183 -11.35 2.36 7.67
N THR A 184 -11.11 3.15 8.72
CA THR A 184 -12.20 3.74 9.53
C THR A 184 -13.02 4.79 8.78
N ALA A 185 -12.45 5.46 7.78
CA ALA A 185 -13.17 6.40 6.92
C ALA A 185 -13.90 5.73 5.73
N ALA A 186 -13.72 4.42 5.53
CA ALA A 186 -14.13 3.70 4.34
C ALA A 186 -15.63 3.83 4.03
N LYS A 187 -16.49 3.71 5.04
CA LYS A 187 -17.95 3.87 4.84
C LYS A 187 -18.29 5.23 4.23
N LYS A 188 -17.80 6.31 4.84
CA LYS A 188 -18.07 7.67 4.38
C LYS A 188 -17.54 7.92 2.97
N LYS A 189 -16.34 7.40 2.67
CA LYS A 189 -15.61 7.70 1.43
C LYS A 189 -15.91 6.77 0.25
N MET A 190 -16.46 5.58 0.50
CA MET A 190 -16.62 4.53 -0.52
C MET A 190 -17.99 3.83 -0.49
N TYR A 191 -18.88 4.18 0.46
CA TYR A 191 -20.22 3.60 0.56
C TYR A 191 -21.34 4.66 0.63
N ASP A 192 -21.18 5.71 1.42
CA ASP A 192 -22.19 6.76 1.61
C ASP A 192 -21.99 7.99 0.70
N CYS A 193 -21.01 7.97 -0.22
CA CYS A 193 -20.70 9.11 -1.12
C CYS A 193 -21.69 9.26 -2.27
N GLU A 194 -21.57 10.34 -3.07
CA GLU A 194 -22.53 10.67 -4.14
C GLU A 194 -22.63 9.59 -5.24
N ASN A 195 -21.50 9.05 -5.71
CA ASN A 195 -21.45 7.98 -6.72
C ASN A 195 -21.13 6.60 -6.14
N CYS A 196 -21.45 6.41 -4.86
CA CYS A 196 -21.21 5.18 -4.13
C CYS A 196 -22.42 4.22 -4.18
N PRO A 197 -22.24 2.92 -3.81
CA PRO A 197 -21.02 2.31 -3.30
C PRO A 197 -20.00 1.99 -4.40
N TYR A 198 -18.71 2.22 -4.11
CA TYR A 198 -17.63 1.80 -5.01
C TYR A 198 -17.59 0.25 -5.08
N PRO A 199 -17.47 -0.35 -6.29
CA PRO A 199 -17.65 -1.79 -6.46
C PRO A 199 -16.75 -2.66 -5.58
N GLU A 200 -15.47 -2.30 -5.46
CA GLU A 200 -14.49 -3.05 -4.68
C GLU A 200 -14.80 -3.00 -3.17
N HIS A 201 -15.10 -1.82 -2.63
CA HIS A 201 -15.49 -1.69 -1.21
C HIS A 201 -16.83 -2.38 -0.93
N ASN A 202 -17.78 -2.31 -1.86
CA ASN A 202 -19.07 -3.00 -1.72
C ASN A 202 -18.88 -4.52 -1.61
N ALA A 203 -18.03 -5.11 -2.46
CA ALA A 203 -17.74 -6.55 -2.39
C ALA A 203 -17.15 -6.94 -1.02
N PHE A 204 -16.25 -6.12 -0.47
CA PHE A 204 -15.71 -6.33 0.88
C PHE A 204 -16.77 -6.20 1.96
N TYR A 205 -17.65 -5.20 1.88
CA TYR A 205 -18.75 -5.05 2.82
C TYR A 205 -19.74 -6.21 2.75
N GLU A 206 -20.13 -6.66 1.56
CA GLU A 206 -21.03 -7.81 1.37
C GLU A 206 -20.43 -9.10 1.94
N TYR A 207 -19.11 -9.28 1.80
CA TYR A 207 -18.43 -10.47 2.32
C TYR A 207 -18.21 -10.42 3.84
N TYR A 208 -17.66 -9.32 4.37
CA TYR A 208 -17.31 -9.23 5.79
C TYR A 208 -18.46 -8.73 6.66
N GLY A 209 -19.37 -7.91 6.14
CA GLY A 209 -20.51 -7.35 6.88
C GLY A 209 -20.21 -6.07 7.65
N ILE A 210 -18.98 -5.56 7.60
CA ILE A 210 -18.55 -4.35 8.32
C ILE A 210 -17.66 -3.50 7.41
N HIS A 211 -17.75 -2.16 7.51
CA HIS A 211 -17.06 -1.26 6.58
C HIS A 211 -15.59 -1.01 6.95
N ASP A 212 -15.22 -1.08 8.22
CA ASP A 212 -13.87 -0.88 8.73
C ASP A 212 -13.13 -2.22 8.91
N TYR A 213 -13.43 -3.21 8.07
CA TYR A 213 -12.90 -4.58 8.15
C TYR A 213 -11.37 -4.63 8.29
N GLY A 214 -10.67 -3.69 7.68
CA GLY A 214 -9.22 -3.60 7.75
C GLY A 214 -8.71 -3.13 9.13
N ASP A 215 -9.37 -2.15 9.75
CA ASP A 215 -9.11 -1.74 11.13
C ASP A 215 -9.39 -2.89 12.10
N GLN A 216 -10.54 -3.56 11.95
CA GLN A 216 -10.89 -4.71 12.78
C GLN A 216 -9.80 -5.81 12.73
N TRP A 217 -9.21 -6.06 11.56
CA TRP A 217 -8.11 -6.99 11.40
C TRP A 217 -6.82 -6.52 12.09
N VAL A 218 -6.37 -5.30 11.80
CA VAL A 218 -5.08 -4.79 12.27
C VAL A 218 -5.11 -4.54 13.77
N SER A 219 -6.15 -3.91 14.30
CA SER A 219 -6.31 -3.71 15.74
C SER A 219 -6.38 -5.03 16.49
N ALA A 220 -7.14 -6.03 16.00
CA ALA A 220 -7.17 -7.32 16.67
C ALA A 220 -5.81 -8.03 16.66
N ALA A 221 -5.01 -7.88 15.59
CA ALA A 221 -3.66 -8.42 15.55
C ALA A 221 -2.72 -7.71 16.54
N LEU A 222 -2.78 -6.37 16.60
CA LEU A 222 -2.01 -5.56 17.54
C LEU A 222 -2.39 -5.86 19.00
N ASP A 223 -3.67 -6.04 19.30
CA ASP A 223 -4.16 -6.31 20.65
C ASP A 223 -4.05 -7.79 21.05
N GLY A 224 -3.94 -8.70 20.07
CA GLY A 224 -3.96 -10.14 20.31
C GLY A 224 -5.35 -10.65 20.67
N THR A 225 -6.39 -10.10 20.03
CA THR A 225 -7.79 -10.40 20.31
C THR A 225 -8.46 -11.12 19.14
N ALA A 226 -9.71 -11.54 19.35
CA ALA A 226 -10.53 -12.04 18.26
C ALA A 226 -11.13 -10.87 17.47
N VAL A 227 -11.18 -11.02 16.15
CA VAL A 227 -11.97 -10.12 15.31
C VAL A 227 -13.44 -10.38 15.57
N SER A 228 -14.21 -9.31 15.80
CA SER A 228 -15.66 -9.39 16.04
C SER A 228 -16.46 -8.80 14.88
N GLY A 229 -17.67 -9.32 14.64
CA GLY A 229 -18.62 -8.72 13.70
C GLY A 229 -18.50 -9.15 12.23
N PHE A 230 -17.62 -10.10 11.90
CA PHE A 230 -17.55 -10.63 10.53
C PHE A 230 -18.61 -11.73 10.27
N ASN A 231 -19.23 -11.70 9.09
CA ASN A 231 -20.25 -12.68 8.69
C ASN A 231 -19.67 -13.99 8.13
N ASN A 232 -18.64 -13.90 7.28
CA ASN A 232 -18.13 -15.05 6.49
C ASN A 232 -16.66 -15.40 6.78
N TYR A 233 -16.10 -14.84 7.83
CA TYR A 233 -14.69 -15.05 8.17
C TYR A 233 -14.46 -14.87 9.66
N ASN A 234 -13.80 -15.81 10.32
CA ASN A 234 -13.42 -15.67 11.72
C ASN A 234 -11.90 -15.59 11.81
N ALA A 235 -11.39 -14.66 12.61
CA ALA A 235 -9.97 -14.56 12.93
C ALA A 235 -9.80 -14.37 14.43
N ASN A 236 -8.90 -15.14 15.04
CA ASN A 236 -8.60 -15.01 16.46
C ASN A 236 -7.09 -14.96 16.71
N PHE A 237 -6.57 -13.75 16.91
CA PHE A 237 -5.15 -13.52 17.11
C PHE A 237 -4.66 -13.85 18.53
N ASN A 238 -5.56 -14.13 19.48
CA ASN A 238 -5.17 -14.71 20.77
C ASN A 238 -4.56 -16.13 20.60
N SER A 239 -4.81 -16.78 19.46
CA SER A 239 -4.19 -18.07 19.15
C SER A 239 -2.74 -17.97 18.65
N TYR A 240 -2.26 -16.75 18.35
CA TYR A 240 -0.93 -16.50 17.80
C TYR A 240 -0.02 -15.79 18.81
N GLY A 241 1.26 -16.13 18.77
CA GLY A 241 2.32 -15.37 19.41
C GLY A 241 2.58 -14.03 18.70
N LEU A 242 3.57 -13.28 19.23
CA LEU A 242 3.94 -11.98 18.68
C LEU A 242 4.47 -12.08 17.24
N GLU A 243 5.08 -13.21 16.85
CA GLU A 243 5.54 -13.41 15.48
C GLU A 243 4.38 -13.44 14.47
N GLY A 244 3.36 -14.27 14.69
CA GLY A 244 2.18 -14.32 13.83
C GLY A 244 1.43 -12.99 13.84
N ARG A 245 1.22 -12.40 15.02
CA ARG A 245 0.53 -11.12 15.17
C ARG A 245 1.24 -9.97 14.44
N ALA A 246 2.57 -9.93 14.49
CA ALA A 246 3.37 -8.92 13.80
C ALA A 246 3.14 -8.96 12.29
N GLU A 247 3.12 -10.16 11.70
CA GLU A 247 2.86 -10.32 10.27
C GLU A 247 1.43 -9.92 9.87
N ALA A 248 0.43 -10.22 10.71
CA ALA A 248 -0.95 -9.84 10.48
C ALA A 248 -1.17 -8.34 10.53
N ALA A 249 -0.61 -7.65 11.54
CA ALA A 249 -0.70 -6.20 11.67
C ALA A 249 0.00 -5.50 10.50
N LYS A 250 1.28 -5.84 10.27
CA LYS A 250 2.11 -5.24 9.21
C LYS A 250 1.51 -5.40 7.81
N LYS A 251 1.04 -6.60 7.47
CA LYS A 251 0.48 -6.86 6.13
C LYS A 251 -0.95 -6.37 6.02
N GLY A 252 -1.72 -6.41 7.11
CA GLY A 252 -3.08 -5.87 7.13
C GLY A 252 -3.08 -4.38 6.83
N SER A 253 -2.19 -3.61 7.47
CA SER A 253 -2.08 -2.17 7.22
C SER A 253 -1.65 -1.87 5.78
N ALA A 254 -0.65 -2.56 5.23
CA ALA A 254 -0.17 -2.29 3.86
C ALA A 254 -1.06 -2.86 2.74
N TYR A 255 -1.65 -4.04 2.94
CA TYR A 255 -2.26 -4.82 1.85
C TYR A 255 -3.77 -4.99 1.98
N VAL A 256 -4.37 -4.51 3.08
CA VAL A 256 -5.82 -4.35 3.22
C VAL A 256 -6.17 -2.87 3.24
N ASN A 257 -5.63 -2.12 4.21
CA ASN A 257 -5.99 -0.71 4.38
C ASN A 257 -5.48 0.16 3.24
N VAL A 258 -4.15 0.21 3.04
CA VAL A 258 -3.56 1.01 1.96
C VAL A 258 -4.03 0.51 0.60
N HIS A 259 -4.07 -0.81 0.37
CA HIS A 259 -4.52 -1.39 -0.89
C HIS A 259 -5.92 -0.92 -1.31
N MET A 260 -6.92 -1.02 -0.42
CA MET A 260 -8.27 -0.52 -0.75
C MET A 260 -8.29 1.00 -0.93
N TYR A 261 -7.47 1.71 -0.15
CA TYR A 261 -7.40 3.17 -0.24
C TYR A 261 -6.74 3.66 -1.54
N VAL A 262 -5.79 2.91 -2.10
CA VAL A 262 -5.28 3.18 -3.47
C VAL A 262 -6.40 3.07 -4.50
N ILE A 263 -7.23 2.02 -4.43
CA ILE A 263 -8.38 1.84 -5.32
C ILE A 263 -9.40 2.98 -5.13
N ARG A 264 -9.62 3.42 -3.87
CA ARG A 264 -10.46 4.56 -3.54
C ARG A 264 -10.04 5.82 -4.27
N GLU A 265 -8.75 6.15 -4.27
CA GLU A 265 -8.25 7.36 -4.91
C GLU A 265 -8.44 7.33 -6.44
N PHE A 266 -8.24 6.16 -7.07
CA PHE A 266 -8.54 6.01 -8.49
C PHE A 266 -10.04 6.13 -8.81
N ARG A 267 -10.93 5.68 -7.91
CA ARG A 267 -12.38 5.88 -8.04
C ARG A 267 -12.77 7.35 -7.84
N ASP A 268 -12.17 8.03 -6.87
CA ASP A 268 -12.35 9.47 -6.65
C ASP A 268 -11.96 10.28 -7.89
N ALA A 269 -10.88 9.89 -8.58
CA ALA A 269 -10.48 10.51 -9.83
C ALA A 269 -11.52 10.35 -10.96
N ILE A 270 -12.33 9.28 -10.96
CA ILE A 270 -13.45 9.13 -11.90
C ILE A 270 -14.56 10.10 -11.53
N ASP A 271 -14.92 10.16 -10.25
CA ASP A 271 -15.98 11.05 -9.72
C ASP A 271 -15.69 12.51 -10.02
N ASP A 272 -14.42 12.92 -9.88
CA ASP A 272 -13.97 14.28 -10.16
C ASP A 272 -13.74 14.56 -11.66
N CYS A 273 -13.70 13.53 -12.51
CA CYS A 273 -13.50 13.69 -13.95
C CYS A 273 -14.73 14.30 -14.62
N LYS A 274 -14.62 15.55 -15.08
CA LYS A 274 -15.71 16.28 -15.75
C LYS A 274 -15.53 16.25 -17.27
N ALA A 275 -16.37 15.46 -17.94
CA ALA A 275 -16.41 15.42 -19.40
C ALA A 275 -16.73 16.82 -19.99
N GLY A 276 -15.94 17.26 -20.99
CA GLY A 276 -16.25 18.43 -21.81
C GLY A 276 -16.07 19.83 -21.18
N LYS A 277 -15.64 19.96 -19.92
CA LYS A 277 -15.35 21.27 -19.28
C LYS A 277 -13.85 21.60 -19.37
N PHE A 278 -13.49 22.84 -19.71
CA PHE A 278 -12.12 23.20 -20.12
C PHE A 278 -11.13 23.53 -18.99
N LYS A 279 -11.55 23.61 -17.72
CA LYS A 279 -10.69 24.06 -16.59
C LYS A 279 -10.89 23.31 -15.26
N ASP A 280 -11.57 22.17 -15.23
CA ASP A 280 -12.17 21.67 -13.97
C ASP A 280 -11.75 20.23 -13.54
N ASN A 281 -10.56 19.75 -13.91
CA ASN A 281 -10.10 18.38 -13.56
C ASN A 281 -8.91 18.34 -12.58
N ASP A 282 -8.54 19.45 -11.94
CA ASP A 282 -7.41 19.48 -11.00
C ASP A 282 -7.63 18.52 -9.82
N ASP A 283 -8.86 18.41 -9.32
CA ASP A 283 -9.24 17.46 -8.27
C ASP A 283 -9.04 16.00 -8.75
N ALA A 284 -9.45 15.69 -9.98
CA ALA A 284 -9.25 14.37 -10.58
C ALA A 284 -7.76 14.04 -10.77
N VAL A 285 -6.95 15.02 -11.17
CA VAL A 285 -5.48 14.87 -11.29
C VAL A 285 -4.87 14.58 -9.93
N LEU A 286 -5.25 15.35 -8.90
CA LEU A 286 -4.78 15.14 -7.55
C LEU A 286 -5.13 13.73 -7.05
N ALA A 287 -6.40 13.34 -7.12
CA ALA A 287 -6.84 12.00 -6.72
C ALA A 287 -6.08 10.88 -7.47
N TRP A 288 -5.87 11.04 -8.77
CA TRP A 288 -5.11 10.06 -9.56
C TRP A 288 -3.66 9.92 -9.09
N ASP A 289 -2.97 11.04 -8.89
CA ASP A 289 -1.60 11.05 -8.39
C ASP A 289 -1.52 10.53 -6.94
N GLU A 290 -2.53 10.80 -6.11
CA GLU A 290 -2.62 10.25 -4.74
C GLU A 290 -2.69 8.71 -4.79
N GLY A 291 -3.47 8.13 -5.70
CA GLY A 291 -3.54 6.69 -5.92
C GLY A 291 -2.17 6.09 -6.28
N VAL A 292 -1.42 6.73 -7.19
CA VAL A 292 -0.06 6.30 -7.54
C VAL A 292 0.90 6.46 -6.36
N ALA A 293 0.82 7.56 -5.62
CA ALA A 293 1.65 7.82 -4.46
C ALA A 293 1.44 6.78 -3.35
N PHE A 294 0.20 6.41 -3.03
CA PHE A 294 -0.08 5.37 -2.04
C PHE A 294 0.28 3.95 -2.52
N TYR A 295 0.27 3.72 -3.83
CA TYR A 295 0.67 2.44 -4.42
C TYR A 295 2.18 2.20 -4.28
N ALA A 296 2.98 3.22 -4.56
CA ALA A 296 4.44 3.16 -4.54
C ALA A 296 5.03 3.46 -3.15
N GLY A 297 4.70 4.60 -2.55
CA GLY A 297 5.38 5.12 -1.37
C GLY A 297 6.71 5.80 -1.69
N SER A 298 7.18 6.64 -0.77
CA SER A 298 8.41 7.43 -0.90
C SER A 298 9.68 6.58 -0.93
N LEU A 299 9.65 5.43 -0.24
CA LEU A 299 10.78 4.53 -0.08
C LEU A 299 11.12 3.74 -1.35
N GLU A 300 10.24 3.72 -2.36
CA GLU A 300 10.55 3.15 -3.70
C GLU A 300 11.53 4.03 -4.48
N GLY A 301 11.63 5.32 -4.12
CA GLY A 301 12.40 6.30 -4.87
C GLY A 301 11.78 6.64 -6.23
N THR A 302 12.58 7.27 -7.09
CA THR A 302 12.13 7.82 -8.38
C THR A 302 12.20 6.84 -9.55
N ASP A 303 12.91 5.72 -9.39
CA ASP A 303 13.09 4.66 -10.39
C ASP A 303 12.63 3.26 -9.93
N GLY A 304 12.11 3.14 -8.70
CA GLY A 304 11.65 1.88 -8.11
C GLY A 304 12.78 0.96 -7.65
N SER A 305 14.02 1.49 -7.51
CA SER A 305 15.16 0.74 -6.97
C SER A 305 15.27 0.78 -5.44
N GLY A 306 14.36 1.51 -4.79
CA GLY A 306 14.35 1.70 -3.34
C GLY A 306 13.89 0.49 -2.53
N SER A 307 13.70 0.71 -1.22
CA SER A 307 13.27 -0.31 -0.26
C SER A 307 11.81 -0.09 0.15
N GLY A 308 10.92 -0.06 -0.85
CA GLY A 308 9.50 0.18 -0.65
C GLY A 308 8.83 -0.82 0.31
N VAL A 309 7.75 -0.37 0.95
CA VAL A 309 6.96 -1.17 1.91
C VAL A 309 5.48 -1.27 1.54
N MET A 310 5.11 -0.74 0.37
CA MET A 310 3.75 -0.60 -0.14
C MET A 310 3.40 -1.67 -1.18
N PRO A 311 2.20 -1.66 -1.80
CA PRO A 311 1.81 -2.69 -2.78
C PRO A 311 2.76 -2.88 -3.97
N MET A 312 3.48 -1.83 -4.41
CA MET A 312 4.51 -1.93 -5.45
C MET A 312 5.63 -2.92 -5.07
N ALA A 313 6.29 -2.72 -3.93
CA ALA A 313 7.31 -3.63 -3.40
C ALA A 313 6.81 -5.08 -3.22
N LEU A 314 5.54 -5.26 -2.85
CA LEU A 314 4.96 -6.60 -2.75
C LEU A 314 4.97 -7.30 -4.11
N ALA A 315 4.58 -6.61 -5.18
CA ALA A 315 4.56 -7.19 -6.52
C ALA A 315 5.96 -7.63 -6.98
N ASP A 316 6.99 -6.81 -6.75
CA ASP A 316 8.38 -7.16 -7.08
C ASP A 316 8.88 -8.34 -6.26
N LYS A 317 8.47 -8.45 -5.00
CA LYS A 317 8.77 -9.63 -4.19
C LYS A 317 8.08 -10.89 -4.70
N ARG A 318 6.81 -10.80 -5.14
CA ARG A 318 6.05 -11.97 -5.59
C ARG A 318 6.44 -12.41 -7.00
N CYS A 319 6.81 -11.50 -7.88
CA CYS A 319 7.18 -11.86 -9.25
C CYS A 319 8.34 -12.86 -9.27
N GLN A 320 9.31 -12.71 -8.35
CA GLN A 320 10.46 -13.60 -8.21
C GLN A 320 10.05 -15.03 -7.86
N ASN A 321 8.95 -15.19 -7.12
CA ASN A 321 8.43 -16.50 -6.73
C ASN A 321 7.55 -17.13 -7.81
N TYR A 322 7.04 -16.36 -8.76
CA TYR A 322 6.07 -16.82 -9.77
C TYR A 322 6.62 -16.83 -11.19
N LYS A 323 7.88 -16.42 -11.36
CA LYS A 323 8.53 -16.20 -12.65
C LYS A 323 7.73 -15.22 -13.51
N THR A 324 7.25 -14.13 -12.90
CA THR A 324 6.48 -13.07 -13.57
C THR A 324 7.19 -11.71 -13.51
N CYS A 325 8.52 -11.70 -13.35
CA CYS A 325 9.31 -10.49 -13.49
C CYS A 325 9.68 -10.22 -14.95
N GLY A 326 10.19 -9.02 -15.21
CA GLY A 326 10.65 -8.58 -16.53
C GLY A 326 9.51 -8.13 -17.43
N ALA A 327 9.86 -7.46 -18.53
CA ALA A 327 8.88 -6.87 -19.47
C ALA A 327 7.97 -7.91 -20.14
N LEU A 328 8.42 -9.17 -20.22
CA LEU A 328 7.65 -10.29 -20.76
C LEU A 328 6.95 -11.12 -19.68
N GLY A 329 7.22 -10.88 -18.39
CA GLY A 329 6.63 -11.65 -17.30
C GLY A 329 7.06 -13.12 -17.28
N ASN A 330 8.32 -13.40 -17.58
CA ASN A 330 8.88 -14.76 -17.63
C ASN A 330 10.26 -14.88 -16.95
N GLU A 331 10.64 -13.87 -16.17
CA GLU A 331 11.90 -13.80 -15.43
C GLU A 331 11.67 -13.98 -13.93
N VAL A 332 12.72 -14.35 -13.18
CA VAL A 332 12.70 -14.55 -11.72
C VAL A 332 13.35 -13.40 -10.95
N SER A 333 13.72 -12.32 -11.63
CA SER A 333 14.40 -11.16 -11.08
C SER A 333 14.03 -9.91 -11.88
N GLY A 334 14.22 -8.74 -11.28
CA GLY A 334 13.85 -7.45 -11.88
C GLY A 334 12.44 -7.03 -11.49
N VAL A 335 11.93 -6.00 -12.19
CA VAL A 335 10.61 -5.41 -11.91
C VAL A 335 9.51 -6.38 -12.29
N ALA A 336 8.48 -6.48 -11.46
CA ALA A 336 7.29 -7.27 -11.71
C ALA A 336 6.58 -6.81 -12.99
N LYS A 337 6.16 -7.76 -13.83
CA LYS A 337 5.36 -7.45 -15.02
C LYS A 337 4.08 -6.68 -14.68
N VAL A 338 3.47 -6.99 -13.53
CA VAL A 338 2.28 -6.27 -13.07
C VAL A 338 2.59 -4.80 -12.72
N ASN A 339 3.74 -4.49 -12.13
CA ASN A 339 4.16 -3.10 -11.90
C ASN A 339 4.38 -2.38 -13.23
N ILE A 340 5.07 -3.01 -14.18
CA ILE A 340 5.27 -2.45 -15.53
C ILE A 340 3.93 -2.14 -16.22
N ASP A 341 2.95 -3.03 -16.09
CA ASP A 341 1.62 -2.83 -16.67
C ASP A 341 0.84 -1.74 -15.96
N LEU A 342 0.86 -1.72 -14.63
CA LEU A 342 0.19 -0.72 -13.81
C LEU A 342 0.73 0.69 -14.09
N PHE A 343 2.05 0.87 -14.18
CA PHE A 343 2.62 2.20 -14.49
C PHE A 343 2.27 2.69 -15.91
N LYS A 344 2.08 1.79 -16.88
CA LYS A 344 1.53 2.16 -18.19
C LYS A 344 0.06 2.57 -18.11
N LEU A 345 -0.72 1.90 -17.26
CA LEU A 345 -2.11 2.27 -17.00
C LEU A 345 -2.20 3.60 -16.24
N PHE A 346 -1.29 3.87 -15.30
CA PHE A 346 -1.19 5.16 -14.61
C PHE A 346 -0.94 6.30 -15.59
N GLN A 347 0.02 6.14 -16.52
CA GLN A 347 0.26 7.10 -17.59
C GLN A 347 -0.95 7.27 -18.53
N SER A 348 -1.67 6.18 -18.81
CA SER A 348 -2.88 6.21 -19.64
C SER A 348 -3.99 7.01 -18.95
N GLY A 349 -4.22 6.80 -17.65
CA GLY A 349 -5.22 7.56 -16.90
C GLY A 349 -4.87 9.04 -16.77
N THR A 350 -3.60 9.40 -16.56
CA THR A 350 -3.16 10.82 -16.62
C THR A 350 -3.53 11.46 -17.96
N ALA A 351 -3.31 10.73 -19.08
CA ALA A 351 -3.65 11.20 -20.41
C ALA A 351 -5.17 11.26 -20.63
N GLU A 352 -5.94 10.32 -20.09
CA GLU A 352 -7.40 10.27 -20.16
C GLU A 352 -8.06 11.42 -19.38
N ILE A 353 -7.58 11.72 -18.17
CA ILE A 353 -8.02 12.87 -17.36
C ILE A 353 -7.74 14.18 -18.12
N SER A 354 -6.52 14.32 -18.65
CA SER A 354 -6.12 15.50 -19.44
C SER A 354 -6.97 15.68 -20.71
N GLN A 355 -7.38 14.57 -21.32
CA GLN A 355 -8.25 14.55 -22.51
C GLN A 355 -9.75 14.52 -22.17
N LYS A 356 -10.12 14.46 -20.88
CA LYS A 356 -11.50 14.39 -20.37
C LYS A 356 -12.26 13.15 -20.85
N LYS A 357 -11.55 12.03 -21.01
CA LYS A 357 -12.08 10.74 -21.43
C LYS A 357 -12.51 9.92 -20.21
N CYS A 358 -13.48 10.43 -19.43
CA CYS A 358 -13.85 9.82 -18.15
C CYS A 358 -14.40 8.38 -18.29
N SER A 359 -15.08 8.06 -19.40
CA SER A 359 -15.52 6.68 -19.67
C SER A 359 -14.37 5.72 -20.04
N ASP A 360 -13.24 6.24 -20.54
CA ASP A 360 -12.06 5.42 -20.76
C ASP A 360 -11.28 5.28 -19.44
N LEU A 361 -11.20 6.35 -18.66
CA LEU A 361 -10.65 6.33 -17.30
C LEU A 361 -11.31 5.26 -16.42
N GLU A 362 -12.64 5.16 -16.46
CA GLU A 362 -13.39 4.13 -15.72
C GLU A 362 -12.95 2.70 -16.08
N LYS A 363 -12.70 2.42 -17.37
CA LYS A 363 -12.20 1.11 -17.84
C LYS A 363 -10.75 0.88 -17.41
N THR A 364 -9.94 1.94 -17.44
CA THR A 364 -8.56 1.92 -16.97
C THR A 364 -8.51 1.57 -15.48
N VAL A 365 -9.34 2.20 -14.65
CA VAL A 365 -9.45 1.89 -13.20
C VAL A 365 -9.89 0.46 -12.96
N ALA A 366 -10.90 -0.05 -13.68
CA ALA A 366 -11.32 -1.45 -13.55
C ALA A 366 -10.16 -2.43 -13.85
N THR A 367 -9.32 -2.10 -14.83
CA THR A 367 -8.12 -2.90 -15.18
C THR A 367 -7.03 -2.79 -14.10
N ILE A 368 -6.81 -1.59 -13.56
CA ILE A 368 -5.88 -1.34 -12.45
C ILE A 368 -6.29 -2.16 -11.23
N SER A 369 -7.55 -2.04 -10.77
CA SER A 369 -8.07 -2.79 -9.62
C SER A 369 -7.85 -4.29 -9.78
N SER A 370 -8.19 -4.84 -10.95
CA SER A 370 -8.01 -6.26 -11.26
C SER A 370 -6.55 -6.71 -11.16
N LYS A 371 -5.62 -5.92 -11.71
CA LYS A 371 -4.18 -6.23 -11.67
C LYS A 371 -3.57 -6.09 -10.28
N MET A 372 -4.05 -5.15 -9.47
CA MET A 372 -3.56 -4.95 -8.11
C MET A 372 -3.77 -6.17 -7.20
N TYR A 373 -4.77 -7.03 -7.46
CA TYR A 373 -4.99 -8.26 -6.68
C TYR A 373 -4.00 -9.39 -7.02
N ILE A 374 -3.25 -9.32 -8.13
CA ILE A 374 -2.33 -10.39 -8.55
C ILE A 374 -1.29 -10.72 -7.47
N PRO A 375 -0.57 -9.76 -6.86
CA PRO A 375 0.40 -10.07 -5.81
C PRO A 375 -0.23 -10.65 -4.53
N LEU A 376 -1.51 -10.36 -4.25
CA LEU A 376 -2.24 -10.92 -3.11
C LEU A 376 -2.63 -12.38 -3.35
N ILE A 377 -3.05 -12.71 -4.58
CA ILE A 377 -3.29 -14.08 -5.05
C ILE A 377 -2.00 -14.90 -5.00
N GLN A 378 -0.91 -14.34 -5.56
CA GLN A 378 0.43 -14.94 -5.50
C GLN A 378 0.91 -15.14 -4.05
N GLY A 379 0.70 -14.15 -3.18
CA GLY A 379 1.00 -14.25 -1.76
C GLY A 379 0.27 -15.42 -1.11
N THR A 380 -1.05 -15.48 -1.26
CA THR A 380 -1.88 -16.52 -0.66
C THR A 380 -1.46 -17.92 -1.12
N MET A 381 -1.30 -18.14 -2.43
CA MET A 381 -0.89 -19.44 -2.97
C MET A 381 0.51 -19.85 -2.51
N ARG A 382 1.46 -18.91 -2.42
CA ARG A 382 2.80 -19.19 -1.90
C ARG A 382 2.71 -19.70 -0.46
N TYR A 383 1.94 -19.02 0.40
CA TYR A 383 1.81 -19.43 1.80
C TYR A 383 0.99 -20.70 1.95
N ALA A 384 0.07 -21.00 1.03
CA ALA A 384 -0.59 -22.30 0.98
C ALA A 384 0.42 -23.44 0.75
N HIS A 385 1.42 -23.24 -0.13
CA HIS A 385 2.52 -24.19 -0.29
C HIS A 385 3.44 -24.24 0.93
N SER A 386 3.88 -23.09 1.45
CA SER A 386 4.74 -23.04 2.65
C SER A 386 4.12 -23.77 3.84
N VAL A 387 2.83 -23.55 4.13
CA VAL A 387 2.15 -24.17 5.26
C VAL A 387 1.76 -25.62 4.94
N GLY A 388 1.10 -25.86 3.81
CA GLY A 388 0.52 -27.16 3.48
C GLY A 388 1.53 -28.20 2.99
N THR A 389 2.62 -27.78 2.36
CA THR A 389 3.62 -28.67 1.76
C THR A 389 4.93 -28.68 2.55
N LEU A 390 5.41 -27.52 2.99
CA LEU A 390 6.69 -27.42 3.72
C LEU A 390 6.52 -27.48 5.25
N GLY A 391 5.29 -27.35 5.76
CA GLY A 391 5.01 -27.37 7.19
C GLY A 391 5.53 -26.15 7.95
N GLU A 392 5.67 -24.99 7.28
CA GLU A 392 6.09 -23.76 7.94
C GLU A 392 5.10 -23.31 9.02
N GLY A 393 5.65 -22.67 10.07
CA GLY A 393 4.96 -22.38 11.32
C GLY A 393 4.03 -21.16 11.30
N GLU A 394 3.76 -20.63 12.49
CA GLU A 394 2.78 -19.56 12.75
C GLU A 394 2.98 -18.33 11.85
N LYS A 395 4.22 -17.87 11.67
CA LYS A 395 4.56 -16.77 10.77
C LYS A 395 3.94 -16.94 9.38
N ALA A 396 4.21 -18.07 8.73
CA ALA A 396 3.74 -18.38 7.38
C ALA A 396 2.20 -18.50 7.32
N LYS A 397 1.59 -19.09 8.38
CA LYS A 397 0.13 -19.14 8.51
C LYS A 397 -0.49 -17.75 8.59
N SER A 398 0.10 -16.86 9.37
CA SER A 398 -0.37 -15.48 9.51
C SER A 398 -0.22 -14.66 8.22
N GLU A 399 0.93 -14.77 7.55
CA GLU A 399 1.13 -14.12 6.25
C GLU A 399 0.10 -14.61 5.23
N GLY A 400 -0.10 -15.93 5.13
CA GLY A 400 -1.09 -16.53 4.23
C GLY A 400 -2.53 -16.12 4.54
N ALA A 401 -2.91 -16.10 5.81
CA ALA A 401 -4.24 -15.66 6.26
C ALA A 401 -4.50 -14.20 5.93
N THR A 402 -3.50 -13.35 6.08
CA THR A 402 -3.64 -11.91 5.79
C THR A 402 -3.76 -11.65 4.30
N PHE A 403 -2.98 -12.35 3.45
CA PHE A 403 -3.14 -12.25 2.00
C PHE A 403 -4.48 -12.80 1.52
N ALA A 404 -4.97 -13.91 2.10
CA ALA A 404 -6.30 -14.44 1.79
C ALA A 404 -7.38 -13.42 2.16
N PHE A 405 -7.32 -12.88 3.38
CA PHE A 405 -8.24 -11.84 3.85
C PHE A 405 -8.28 -10.61 2.92
N ALA A 406 -7.14 -10.22 2.36
CA ALA A 406 -7.04 -9.09 1.43
C ALA A 406 -7.67 -9.34 0.03
N VAL A 407 -8.04 -10.57 -0.33
CA VAL A 407 -8.56 -10.88 -1.68
C VAL A 407 -9.87 -11.68 -1.69
N LEU A 408 -10.19 -12.39 -0.60
CA LEU A 408 -11.37 -13.25 -0.47
C LEU A 408 -12.69 -12.61 -0.94
N PRO A 409 -13.00 -11.33 -0.65
CA PRO A 409 -14.25 -10.73 -1.12
C PRO A 409 -14.35 -10.64 -2.64
N MET A 410 -13.24 -10.36 -3.33
CA MET A 410 -13.21 -10.34 -4.79
C MET A 410 -13.37 -11.74 -5.37
N ILE A 411 -12.79 -12.75 -4.71
CA ILE A 411 -13.02 -14.16 -5.06
C ILE A 411 -14.49 -14.51 -4.86
N ALA A 412 -15.09 -14.13 -3.74
CA ALA A 412 -16.48 -14.47 -3.43
C ALA A 412 -17.48 -13.83 -4.40
N ASN A 413 -17.18 -12.62 -4.88
CA ASN A 413 -17.93 -11.94 -5.92
C ASN A 413 -17.92 -12.70 -7.26
N CYS A 414 -16.87 -13.48 -7.52
CA CYS A 414 -16.76 -14.34 -8.70
C CYS A 414 -17.31 -15.77 -8.46
N ASP A 415 -16.91 -16.40 -7.36
CA ASP A 415 -17.33 -17.74 -6.95
C ASP A 415 -17.25 -17.87 -5.41
N THR A 416 -18.42 -17.89 -4.78
CA THR A 416 -18.56 -18.06 -3.33
C THR A 416 -17.99 -19.39 -2.80
N ASN A 417 -17.98 -20.46 -3.59
CA ASN A 417 -17.40 -21.75 -3.18
C ASN A 417 -15.87 -21.70 -3.24
N ALA A 418 -15.30 -21.07 -4.28
CA ALA A 418 -13.85 -20.84 -4.33
C ALA A 418 -13.38 -20.03 -3.11
N ALA A 419 -14.09 -18.97 -2.76
CA ALA A 419 -13.78 -18.18 -1.56
C ALA A 419 -13.86 -19.01 -0.27
N LYS A 420 -14.91 -19.83 -0.09
CA LYS A 420 -15.02 -20.74 1.07
C LYS A 420 -13.87 -21.73 1.13
N THR A 421 -13.47 -22.31 0.00
CA THR A 421 -12.32 -23.23 -0.06
C THR A 421 -11.03 -22.55 0.38
N ILE A 422 -10.78 -21.33 -0.11
CA ILE A 422 -9.59 -20.56 0.27
C ILE A 422 -9.64 -20.17 1.76
N ALA A 423 -10.78 -19.68 2.24
CA ALA A 423 -10.96 -19.28 3.64
C ALA A 423 -10.76 -20.47 4.60
N ALA A 424 -11.27 -21.65 4.27
CA ALA A 424 -11.09 -22.86 5.08
C ALA A 424 -9.63 -23.32 5.16
N ASN A 425 -8.86 -23.14 4.09
CA ASN A 425 -7.47 -23.56 4.01
C ASN A 425 -6.48 -22.54 4.58
N MET A 426 -6.79 -21.25 4.45
CA MET A 426 -5.88 -20.14 4.75
C MET A 426 -6.29 -19.32 5.97
N GLY A 427 -7.46 -19.56 6.56
CA GLY A 427 -7.96 -18.81 7.71
C GLY A 427 -7.03 -18.85 8.94
N VAL A 428 -7.12 -17.82 9.78
CA VAL A 428 -6.44 -17.82 11.10
C VAL A 428 -6.97 -19.00 11.91
N GLY A 429 -6.06 -19.88 12.33
CA GLY A 429 -6.41 -21.11 13.06
C GLY A 429 -6.79 -22.30 12.18
N ALA A 430 -6.61 -22.23 10.84
CA ALA A 430 -6.79 -23.38 9.97
C ALA A 430 -5.93 -24.59 10.44
N SER A 431 -6.57 -25.75 10.59
CA SER A 431 -5.93 -26.98 11.09
C SER A 431 -5.03 -27.64 10.05
N SER A 432 -5.36 -27.46 8.77
CA SER A 432 -4.66 -28.04 7.63
C SER A 432 -4.84 -27.16 6.40
N THR A 433 -3.87 -27.20 5.49
CA THR A 433 -3.88 -26.43 4.26
C THR A 433 -3.54 -27.33 3.09
N SER A 434 -4.41 -27.35 2.07
CA SER A 434 -4.20 -28.01 0.80
C SER A 434 -3.76 -26.98 -0.24
N TYR A 435 -2.49 -27.05 -0.64
CA TYR A 435 -1.95 -26.16 -1.68
C TYR A 435 -2.76 -26.26 -2.98
N ALA A 436 -3.11 -27.48 -3.39
CA ALA A 436 -3.84 -27.71 -4.64
C ALA A 436 -5.25 -27.13 -4.61
N ASP A 437 -6.00 -27.29 -3.51
CA ASP A 437 -7.35 -26.75 -3.42
C ASP A 437 -7.35 -25.22 -3.47
N VAL A 438 -6.37 -24.58 -2.81
CA VAL A 438 -6.21 -23.12 -2.86
C VAL A 438 -5.90 -22.64 -4.28
N VAL A 439 -4.96 -23.29 -4.98
CA VAL A 439 -4.59 -22.94 -6.36
C VAL A 439 -5.77 -23.12 -7.31
N ASN A 440 -6.43 -24.29 -7.27
CA ASN A 440 -7.56 -24.61 -8.12
C ASN A 440 -8.73 -23.63 -7.89
N ALA A 441 -8.99 -23.26 -6.62
CA ALA A 441 -10.01 -22.26 -6.28
C ALA A 441 -9.68 -20.89 -6.88
N PHE A 442 -8.45 -20.40 -6.76
CA PHE A 442 -8.06 -19.12 -7.39
C PHE A 442 -8.20 -19.16 -8.91
N GLU A 443 -7.65 -20.19 -9.56
CA GLU A 443 -7.66 -20.30 -11.02
C GLU A 443 -9.07 -20.32 -11.63
N SER A 444 -10.03 -20.89 -10.91
CA SER A 444 -11.44 -20.89 -11.34
C SER A 444 -12.04 -19.49 -11.46
N THR A 445 -11.45 -18.48 -10.79
CA THR A 445 -11.98 -17.11 -10.75
C THR A 445 -11.27 -16.13 -11.69
N TYR A 446 -10.14 -16.50 -12.29
CA TYR A 446 -9.30 -15.57 -13.06
C TYR A 446 -10.05 -14.87 -14.21
N SER A 447 -10.87 -15.61 -14.97
CA SER A 447 -11.65 -15.01 -16.05
C SER A 447 -12.66 -13.98 -15.57
N CYS A 448 -13.27 -14.17 -14.38
CA CYS A 448 -14.20 -13.21 -13.80
C CYS A 448 -13.46 -11.98 -13.27
N LEU A 449 -12.28 -12.16 -12.68
CA LEU A 449 -11.39 -11.09 -12.23
C LEU A 449 -10.71 -10.32 -13.37
N GLY A 450 -10.90 -10.72 -14.63
CA GLY A 450 -10.25 -10.07 -15.78
C GLY A 450 -8.73 -10.26 -15.83
N ILE A 451 -8.20 -11.32 -15.21
CA ILE A 451 -6.77 -11.68 -15.23
C ILE A 451 -6.58 -13.06 -15.85
N SER A 452 -5.36 -13.38 -16.25
CA SER A 452 -5.01 -14.67 -16.85
C SER A 452 -4.01 -15.45 -15.99
N GLN A 453 -3.91 -16.76 -16.28
CA GLN A 453 -2.85 -17.59 -15.69
C GLN A 453 -1.44 -17.05 -16.00
N SER A 454 -1.24 -16.43 -17.17
CA SER A 454 0.04 -15.80 -17.51
C SER A 454 0.33 -14.52 -16.72
N ASP A 455 -0.70 -13.79 -16.29
CA ASP A 455 -0.50 -12.63 -15.41
C ASP A 455 -0.05 -13.07 -14.00
N VAL A 456 -0.64 -14.16 -13.49
CA VAL A 456 -0.38 -14.66 -12.14
C VAL A 456 0.86 -15.58 -12.07
N GLY A 457 1.13 -16.32 -13.13
CA GLY A 457 2.21 -17.30 -13.20
C GLY A 457 1.94 -18.58 -12.39
N ARG A 458 3.02 -19.29 -12.08
CA ARG A 458 3.03 -20.52 -11.26
C ARG A 458 4.14 -20.40 -10.23
N LEU A 459 3.90 -20.87 -9.01
CA LEU A 459 4.94 -20.87 -7.99
C LEU A 459 6.16 -21.64 -8.52
N TRP A 460 7.32 -21.01 -8.50
CA TRP A 460 8.50 -21.44 -9.24
C TRP A 460 9.61 -21.90 -8.30
N SER A 461 10.17 -23.09 -8.57
CA SER A 461 11.39 -23.57 -7.93
C SER A 461 12.59 -23.10 -8.75
N VAL A 462 13.40 -22.21 -8.18
CA VAL A 462 14.67 -21.77 -8.80
C VAL A 462 15.67 -22.93 -8.85
N VAL A 463 15.63 -23.83 -7.86
CA VAL A 463 16.51 -25.00 -7.77
C VAL A 463 16.23 -26.00 -8.90
N ASP A 464 14.96 -26.31 -9.12
CA ASP A 464 14.55 -27.29 -10.14
C ASP A 464 14.35 -26.65 -11.52
N ASN A 465 14.43 -25.31 -11.59
CA ASN A 465 14.10 -24.52 -12.77
C ASN A 465 12.76 -24.93 -13.39
N ALA A 466 11.75 -25.16 -12.54
CA ALA A 466 10.44 -25.69 -12.90
C ALA A 466 9.36 -25.16 -11.95
N PRO A 467 8.08 -25.11 -12.37
CA PRO A 467 7.00 -24.79 -11.45
C PRO A 467 6.77 -25.93 -10.45
N TYR A 468 6.39 -25.59 -9.21
CA TYR A 468 5.92 -26.59 -8.25
C TYR A 468 4.67 -27.29 -8.79
N ALA A 469 4.61 -28.60 -8.61
CA ALA A 469 3.47 -29.38 -9.05
C ALA A 469 2.24 -29.05 -8.20
N VAL A 470 1.14 -28.68 -8.86
CA VAL A 470 -0.20 -28.65 -8.27
C VAL A 470 -0.70 -30.09 -8.30
N ARG A 471 -0.43 -30.87 -7.25
CA ARG A 471 -0.92 -32.25 -7.14
C ARG A 471 -2.23 -32.23 -6.38
N ASP A 472 -3.32 -32.67 -7.00
CA ASP A 472 -4.58 -32.90 -6.29
C ASP A 472 -4.30 -33.79 -5.08
N ALA A 473 -4.74 -33.34 -3.89
CA ALA A 473 -4.77 -34.17 -2.71
C ALA A 473 -5.93 -35.18 -2.84
N GLY A 474 -5.81 -36.13 -3.76
CA GLY A 474 -6.57 -37.37 -3.68
C GLY A 474 -6.20 -38.10 -2.38
N PRO A 475 -7.11 -38.86 -1.76
CA PRO A 475 -6.81 -39.59 -0.54
C PRO A 475 -5.57 -40.46 -0.78
N ALA A 476 -4.61 -40.38 0.16
CA ALA A 476 -3.29 -40.97 0.03
C ALA A 476 -3.35 -42.44 -0.43
N SER A 477 -3.19 -42.69 -1.73
CA SER A 477 -2.93 -44.02 -2.23
C SER A 477 -1.46 -44.32 -1.97
N THR A 478 -1.21 -45.25 -1.06
CA THR A 478 0.10 -45.83 -0.76
C THR A 478 0.84 -46.21 -2.04
N PHE A 479 1.81 -45.40 -2.46
CA PHE A 479 2.76 -45.81 -3.50
C PHE A 479 3.83 -46.69 -2.85
N SER A 480 3.78 -47.97 -3.19
CA SER A 480 4.84 -48.94 -2.91
C SER A 480 6.14 -48.47 -3.58
N MET A 481 7.20 -48.32 -2.79
CA MET A 481 8.55 -48.10 -3.31
C MET A 481 9.02 -49.37 -4.03
N ILE A 482 9.07 -49.33 -5.36
CA ILE A 482 9.96 -50.21 -6.13
C ILE A 482 11.22 -49.40 -6.41
N GLY A 483 12.29 -49.76 -5.68
CA GLY A 483 13.60 -49.15 -5.81
C GLY A 483 14.22 -49.42 -7.17
N ALA A 484 14.70 -48.36 -7.83
CA ALA A 484 15.65 -48.47 -8.93
C ALA A 484 17.04 -48.12 -8.40
N ALA A 485 17.85 -49.14 -8.17
CA ALA A 485 19.27 -49.02 -7.89
C ALA A 485 19.98 -48.47 -9.14
N VAL A 486 20.64 -47.32 -9.00
CA VAL A 486 21.54 -46.78 -10.04
C VAL A 486 22.90 -47.47 -9.88
N GLY A 487 23.22 -48.34 -10.84
CA GLY A 487 24.51 -49.03 -10.93
C GLY A 487 25.61 -48.08 -11.38
N ALA A 488 26.71 -48.08 -10.61
CA ALA A 488 27.96 -47.42 -10.94
C ALA A 488 28.64 -48.13 -12.12
N VAL A 489 29.09 -47.35 -13.10
CA VAL A 489 29.88 -47.81 -14.24
C VAL A 489 31.34 -47.95 -13.79
N ALA A 490 31.78 -49.19 -13.56
CA ALA A 490 33.19 -49.53 -13.42
C ALA A 490 33.65 -50.21 -14.71
N SER A 491 34.49 -49.53 -15.47
CA SER A 491 35.18 -50.03 -16.65
C SER A 491 36.09 -51.20 -16.27
N THR A 492 35.96 -52.36 -16.92
CA THR A 492 37.01 -53.38 -16.89
C THR A 492 37.24 -54.01 -18.26
N VAL A 493 38.52 -54.19 -18.51
CA VAL A 493 39.22 -54.57 -19.73
C VAL A 493 38.96 -56.05 -20.09
N PHE A 494 38.90 -56.31 -21.39
CA PHE A 494 38.86 -57.63 -22.02
C PHE A 494 39.92 -58.60 -21.48
N ALA A 495 39.51 -59.82 -21.16
CA ALA A 495 40.39 -60.99 -21.17
C ALA A 495 39.71 -62.15 -21.89
N PHE A 496 40.42 -62.64 -22.92
CA PHE A 496 40.05 -63.72 -23.83
C PHE A 496 40.12 -65.09 -23.14
N ALA A 497 39.27 -66.01 -23.58
CA ALA A 497 39.23 -67.42 -23.19
C ALA A 497 40.44 -68.22 -23.72
N MET A 498 40.89 -69.23 -22.96
CA MET A 498 41.08 -70.61 -23.43
C MET A 498 41.53 -71.54 -22.29
N MET A 499 40.81 -72.68 -22.21
CA MET A 499 41.12 -73.96 -21.55
C MET A 499 41.31 -74.03 -20.03
#